data_AF-A0A2U2A016-F1
#
_entry.id   AF-A0A2U2A016-F1
#
_cell.length_a   1.000
_cell.length_b   1.000
_cell.length_c   1.000
_cell.angle_alpha   90.00
_cell.angle_beta   90.00
_cell.angle_gamma   90.00
#
_symmetry.space_group_name_H-M   'P 1'
#
loop_
_entity.id
_entity.type
_entity.pdbx_description
1 polymer ?
#
loop_
_entity_poly.entity_id
_entity_poly.type
_entity_poly.pdbx_seq_one_letter_code
_entity_poly.pdbx_strand_id
1 'polypeptide(L)'
;MARHAVDLGLGPGRPGRSTALINVLGSFLIGLVAALATRGIVDGDLRTVLATGFLGGFTTFSAASLDVVERTEQDGRAVGMRRAIVVPVAAVAACAVGLWLGSR
;
A
#
# COMPACT_ATOMS: atom_id res chain seq x y z
N MET A 1 -4.05 13.27 4.87
CA MET A 1 -5.04 13.84 3.94
C MET A 1 -5.55 12.79 2.93
N ALA A 2 -4.73 12.23 2.03
CA ALA A 2 -5.19 11.25 1.02
C ALA A 2 -5.76 9.94 1.60
N ARG A 3 -5.12 9.34 2.62
CA ARG A 3 -5.64 8.14 3.30
C ARG A 3 -6.99 8.35 3.99
N HIS A 4 -7.21 9.54 4.56
CA HIS A 4 -8.47 9.91 5.21
C HIS A 4 -9.58 10.12 4.18
N ALA A 5 -9.27 10.57 2.97
CA ALA A 5 -10.24 10.63 1.88
C ALA A 5 -10.71 9.23 1.45
N VAL A 6 -9.83 8.22 1.49
CA VAL A 6 -10.19 6.81 1.24
C VAL A 6 -11.05 6.26 2.36
N ASP A 7 -10.76 6.60 3.62
CA ASP A 7 -11.62 6.24 4.76
C ASP A 7 -13.02 6.87 4.64
N LEU A 8 -13.11 8.14 4.23
CA LEU A 8 -14.38 8.83 4.05
C LEU A 8 -15.17 8.29 2.83
N GLY A 9 -14.48 7.93 1.75
CA GLY A 9 -15.09 7.43 0.51
C GLY A 9 -15.62 6.00 0.59
N LEU A 10 -15.13 5.18 1.52
CA LEU A 10 -15.61 3.80 1.74
C LEU A 10 -16.74 3.73 2.81
N GLY A 11 -17.21 4.87 3.31
CA GLY A 11 -18.12 4.96 4.45
C GLY A 11 -17.42 4.59 5.77
N PRO A 12 -18.12 4.54 6.92
CA PRO A 12 -17.58 3.99 8.17
C PRO A 12 -17.33 2.47 8.01
N GLY A 13 -16.27 2.13 7.28
CA GLY A 13 -15.80 0.78 7.03
C GLY A 13 -14.81 0.35 8.09
N ARG A 14 -14.69 -0.97 8.29
CA ARG A 14 -13.68 -1.54 9.19
C ARG A 14 -12.29 -0.96 8.86
N PRO A 15 -11.58 -0.33 9.81
CA PRO A 15 -10.33 0.42 9.57
C PRO A 15 -9.23 -0.40 8.84
N GLY A 16 -9.27 -1.73 8.93
CA GLY A 16 -8.36 -2.62 8.21
C GLY A 16 -8.56 -2.72 6.69
N ARG A 17 -9.72 -2.36 6.14
CA ARG A 17 -9.97 -2.50 4.68
C ARG A 17 -9.35 -1.36 3.88
N SER A 18 -9.53 -0.12 4.34
CA SER A 18 -8.87 1.04 3.74
C SER A 18 -7.36 0.93 3.85
N THR A 19 -6.85 0.50 5.01
CA THR A 19 -5.42 0.26 5.24
C THR A 19 -4.84 -0.77 4.27
N ALA A 20 -5.52 -1.89 4.02
CA ALA A 20 -5.05 -2.87 3.04
C ALA A 20 -5.04 -2.27 1.62
N LEU A 21 -6.11 -1.57 1.23
CA LEU A 21 -6.25 -0.98 -0.10
C LEU A 21 -5.15 0.06 -0.39
N ILE A 22 -4.93 1.01 0.52
CA ILE A 22 -3.92 2.06 0.31
C ILE A 22 -2.51 1.48 0.21
N ASN A 23 -2.18 0.45 1.01
CA ASN A 23 -0.88 -0.21 0.94
C ASN A 23 -0.71 -0.98 -0.37
N VAL A 24 -1.70 -1.78 -0.79
CA VAL A 24 -1.63 -2.54 -2.05
C VAL A 24 -1.56 -1.62 -3.27
N LEU A 25 -2.43 -0.60 -3.34
CA LEU A 25 -2.44 0.35 -4.44
C LEU A 25 -1.17 1.21 -4.46
N GLY A 26 -0.72 1.68 -3.30
CA GLY A 26 0.51 2.45 -3.21
C GLY A 26 1.74 1.65 -3.62
N SER A 27 1.81 0.36 -3.24
CA SER A 27 2.88 -0.54 -3.69
C SER A 27 2.86 -0.78 -5.20
N PHE A 28 1.69 -0.95 -5.82
CA PHE A 28 1.58 -1.00 -7.28
C PHE A 28 2.16 0.25 -7.94
N LEU A 29 1.76 1.43 -7.48
CA LEU A 29 2.22 2.70 -8.03
C LEU A 29 3.72 2.90 -7.83
N ILE A 30 4.29 2.48 -6.70
CA ILE A 30 5.74 2.57 -6.47
C ILE A 30 6.52 1.68 -7.46
N GLY A 31 6.00 0.50 -7.78
CA GLY A 31 6.57 -0.39 -8.80
C GLY A 31 6.53 0.26 -10.19
N LEU A 32 5.42 0.90 -10.55
CA LEU A 32 5.29 1.64 -11.80
C LEU A 32 6.26 2.82 -11.89
N VAL A 33 6.36 3.62 -10.82
CA VAL A 33 7.32 4.74 -10.74
C VAL A 33 8.76 4.24 -10.86
N ALA A 34 9.09 3.12 -10.21
CA ALA A 34 10.41 2.51 -10.33
C ALA A 34 10.73 2.10 -11.77
N ALA A 35 9.77 1.48 -12.48
CA ALA A 35 9.94 1.10 -13.88
C ALA A 35 10.10 2.32 -14.81
N LEU A 36 9.31 3.37 -14.61
CA LEU A 36 9.41 4.59 -15.41
C LEU A 36 10.74 5.32 -15.17
N ALA A 37 11.27 5.23 -13.96
CA ALA A 37 12.59 5.78 -13.63
C ALA A 37 13.72 5.03 -14.35
N THR A 38 13.66 3.69 -14.45
CA THR A 38 14.67 2.92 -15.22
C THR A 38 14.62 3.22 -16.72
N ARG A 39 13.49 3.69 -17.22
CA ARG A 39 13.30 4.13 -18.61
C ARG A 39 13.67 5.60 -18.86
N GLY A 40 14.08 6.34 -17.83
CA GLY A 40 14.39 7.76 -17.92
C GLY A 40 13.17 8.68 -18.13
N ILE A 41 11.95 8.15 -17.98
CA ILE A 41 10.70 8.93 -18.08
C ILE A 41 10.48 9.76 -16.79
N VAL A 42 10.89 9.20 -15.65
CA VAL A 42 10.84 9.86 -14.34
C VAL A 42 12.27 10.11 -13.89
N ASP A 43 12.63 11.38 -13.67
CA ASP A 43 13.94 11.78 -13.15
C ASP A 43 14.07 11.55 -11.63
N GLY A 44 15.26 11.81 -11.08
CA GLY A 44 15.56 11.54 -9.67
C GLY A 44 14.72 12.36 -8.68
N ASP A 45 14.46 13.62 -9.01
CA ASP A 45 13.70 14.53 -8.13
C ASP A 45 12.22 14.16 -8.15
N LEU A 46 11.65 13.93 -9.34
CA LEU A 46 10.27 13.48 -9.46
C LEU A 46 10.06 12.10 -8.84
N ARG A 47 11.02 11.18 -8.96
CA ARG A 47 10.98 9.89 -8.27
C ARG A 47 10.92 10.08 -6.75
N THR A 48 11.71 11.00 -6.21
CA THR A 48 11.75 11.27 -4.77
C THR A 48 10.41 11.87 -4.28
N VAL A 49 9.86 12.83 -5.01
CA VAL A 49 8.57 13.43 -4.68
C VAL A 49 7.44 12.40 -4.76
N LEU A 50 7.40 11.57 -5.81
CA LEU A 50 6.35 10.58 -6.00
C LEU A 50 6.49 9.39 -5.05
N ALA A 51 7.65 8.73 -5.02
CA ALA A 51 7.84 7.50 -4.24
C ALA A 51 7.99 7.80 -2.74
N THR A 52 8.98 8.61 -2.36
CA THR A 52 9.27 8.88 -0.95
C THR A 52 8.25 9.84 -0.34
N GLY A 53 7.87 10.89 -1.06
CA GLY A 53 6.92 11.89 -0.59
C GLY A 53 5.47 11.39 -0.61
N PHE A 54 4.87 11.36 -1.81
CA PHE A 54 3.44 11.10 -1.97
C PHE A 54 3.06 9.66 -1.60
N LEU A 55 3.68 8.66 -2.23
CA LEU A 55 3.34 7.25 -2.00
C LEU A 55 3.77 6.79 -0.60
N GLY A 56 4.88 7.30 -0.08
CA GLY A 56 5.29 7.10 1.32
C GLY A 56 4.28 7.68 2.32
N GLY A 57 3.72 8.86 2.05
CA GLY A 57 2.65 9.45 2.87
C GLY A 57 1.26 8.85 2.66
N PHE A 58 1.02 8.19 1.52
CA PHE A 58 -0.25 7.52 1.19
C PHE A 58 -0.36 6.14 1.83
N THR A 59 0.73 5.38 1.83
CA THR A 59 0.82 4.03 2.43
C THR A 59 1.12 4.09 3.92
N THR A 60 0.92 2.99 4.66
CA THR A 60 1.28 2.94 6.08
C THR A 60 1.42 1.50 6.57
N PHE A 61 2.63 1.13 6.95
CA PHE A 61 2.91 -0.16 7.59
C PHE A 61 2.41 -0.19 9.04
N SER A 62 2.55 0.90 9.79
CA SER A 62 2.14 0.98 11.20
C SER A 62 0.66 0.73 11.41
N ALA A 63 -0.21 1.29 10.56
CA ALA A 63 -1.64 1.02 10.62
C ALA A 63 -1.98 -0.43 10.27
N ALA A 64 -1.26 -1.03 9.32
CA ALA A 64 -1.45 -2.45 8.97
C ALA A 64 -1.05 -3.37 10.14
N SER A 65 0.04 -3.05 10.84
CA SER A 65 0.46 -3.77 12.05
C SER A 65 -0.57 -3.65 13.18
N LEU A 66 -1.12 -2.46 13.40
CA LEU A 66 -2.17 -2.26 14.40
C LEU A 66 -3.43 -3.07 14.06
N ASP A 67 -3.87 -3.05 12.80
CA ASP A 67 -5.02 -3.87 12.36
C ASP A 67 -4.77 -5.37 12.56
N VAL A 68 -3.54 -5.87 12.41
CA VAL A 68 -3.21 -7.28 12.73
C VAL A 68 -3.42 -7.57 14.23
N VAL A 69 -2.94 -6.69 15.10
CA VAL A 69 -3.06 -6.85 16.56
C VAL A 69 -4.53 -6.75 16.98
N GLU A 70 -5.24 -5.70 16.58
CA GLU A 70 -6.66 -5.50 16.89
C GLU A 70 -7.51 -6.69 16.42
N ARG A 71 -7.25 -7.21 15.22
CA ARG A 71 -7.98 -8.35 14.67
C ARG A 71 -7.62 -9.67 15.36
N THR A 72 -6.40 -9.80 15.86
CA THR A 72 -6.01 -10.94 16.70
C THR A 72 -6.80 -10.95 18.01
N GLU A 73 -6.96 -9.78 18.63
CA GLU A 73 -7.68 -9.62 19.90
C GLU A 73 -9.20 -9.75 19.73
N GLN A 74 -9.76 -9.12 18.68
CA GLN A 74 -11.21 -9.08 18.45
C GLN A 74 -11.77 -10.34 17.78
N ASP A 75 -11.07 -10.83 16.74
CA ASP A 75 -11.58 -11.87 15.82
C ASP A 75 -10.77 -13.19 15.94
N GLY A 76 -9.72 -13.21 16.77
CA GLY A 76 -8.89 -14.38 17.06
C GLY A 76 -7.60 -14.49 16.23
N ARG A 77 -6.67 -15.31 16.72
CA ARG A 77 -5.31 -15.49 16.15
C ARG A 77 -5.30 -15.85 14.65
N ALA A 78 -6.24 -16.68 14.21
CA ALA A 78 -6.32 -17.08 12.80
C ALA A 78 -6.61 -15.88 11.87
N VAL A 79 -7.48 -14.96 12.30
CA VAL A 79 -7.83 -13.77 11.51
C VAL A 79 -6.68 -12.78 11.46
N GLY A 80 -6.03 -12.52 12.60
CA GLY A 80 -4.84 -11.68 12.65
C GLY A 80 -3.71 -12.20 11.76
N MET A 81 -3.39 -13.50 11.87
CA MET A 81 -2.35 -14.14 11.05
C MET A 81 -2.65 -14.05 9.55
N ARG A 82 -3.91 -14.25 9.15
CA ARG A 82 -4.32 -14.08 7.75
C ARG A 82 -3.99 -12.68 7.25
N ARG A 83 -4.29 -11.63 8.03
CA ARG A 83 -4.01 -10.24 7.61
C ARG A 83 -2.51 -9.94 7.58
N ALA A 84 -1.76 -10.46 8.55
CA ALA A 84 -0.31 -10.31 8.63
C ALA A 84 0.42 -10.89 7.41
N ILE A 85 -0.16 -11.92 6.77
CA ILE A 85 0.42 -12.54 5.57
C ILE A 85 -0.17 -11.93 4.30
N VAL A 86 -1.50 -11.88 4.19
CA VAL A 86 -2.18 -11.51 2.94
C VAL A 86 -1.88 -10.08 2.51
N VAL A 87 -1.88 -9.11 3.44
CA VAL A 87 -1.70 -7.70 3.07
C VAL A 87 -0.27 -7.44 2.57
N PRO A 88 0.80 -7.84 3.25
CA PRO A 88 2.16 -7.66 2.73
C PRO A 88 2.41 -8.44 1.43
N VAL A 89 1.93 -9.69 1.33
CA VAL A 89 2.09 -10.49 0.10
C VAL A 89 1.38 -9.84 -1.08
N ALA A 90 0.14 -9.36 -0.89
CA ALA A 90 -0.59 -8.64 -1.92
C ALA A 90 0.11 -7.34 -2.33
N ALA A 91 0.67 -6.59 -1.38
CA ALA A 91 1.43 -5.38 -1.64
C ALA A 91 2.70 -5.65 -2.48
N VAL A 92 3.46 -6.69 -2.12
CA VAL A 92 4.65 -7.12 -2.88
C VAL A 92 4.26 -7.57 -4.29
N ALA A 93 3.22 -8.40 -4.42
CA ALA A 93 2.72 -8.83 -5.72
C ALA A 93 2.27 -7.65 -6.59
N ALA A 94 1.54 -6.70 -6.01
CA ALA A 94 1.10 -5.48 -6.68
C ALA A 94 2.28 -4.63 -7.15
N CYS A 95 3.33 -4.46 -6.32
CA CYS A 95 4.57 -3.79 -6.70
C CYS A 95 5.24 -4.47 -7.90
N ALA A 96 5.36 -5.81 -7.87
CA ALA A 96 5.93 -6.57 -8.98
C ALA A 96 5.12 -6.40 -10.27
N VAL A 97 3.78 -6.38 -10.19
CA VAL A 97 2.90 -6.12 -11.35
C VAL A 97 3.11 -4.69 -11.88
N GLY A 98 3.20 -3.69 -11.01
CA GLY A 98 3.47 -2.30 -11.42
C GLY A 98 4.82 -2.16 -12.13
N LEU A 99 5.85 -2.80 -11.60
CA LEU A 99 7.20 -2.83 -12.20
C LEU A 99 7.18 -3.52 -13.58
N TRP A 100 6.48 -4.65 -13.69
CA TRP A 100 6.36 -5.39 -14.95
C TRP A 100 5.56 -4.63 -16.01
N LEU A 101 4.48 -3.95 -15.62
CA LEU A 101 3.70 -3.14 -16.55
C LEU A 101 4.46 -1.91 -17.04
N GLY A 102 5.20 -1.22 -16.16
CA GLY A 102 5.95 -0.03 -16.56
C GLY A 102 7.21 -0.31 -17.37
N SER A 103 7.75 -1.53 -17.28
CA SER A 103 8.95 -1.95 -18.02
C SER A 103 8.66 -2.43 -19.44
N ARG A 104 7.37 -2.55 -19.81
CA ARG A 104 6.89 -2.79 -21.17
C ARG A 104 6.82 -1.50 -21.98
#